data_AF-A0A4V6CSQ8-F1
#
_entry.id   AF-A0A4V6CSQ8-F1
#
_cell.length_a   1.000
_cell.length_b   1.000
_cell.length_c   1.000
_cell.angle_alpha   90.00
_cell.angle_beta   90.00
_cell.angle_gamma   90.00
#
_symmetry.space_group_name_H-M   'P 1'
#
loop_
_entity.id
_entity.type
_entity.pdbx_description
1 polymer ?
#
loop_
_entity_poly.entity_id
_entity_poly.type
_entity_poly.pdbx_seq_one_letter_code
_entity_poly.pdbx_strand_id
1 'polypeptide(L)'
;MNDAGGRPAAGDGDARPASGVPWRRWWDGLRWWTNGVVGQSAYTTYVEHLRRRHPEAPIPDERQFWRDKYEQMDRNPGARCC
;
A
#
# COMPACT_ATOMS: atom_id res chain seq x y z
N MET A 1 5.21 -60.53 29.28
CA MET A 1 4.38 -59.54 29.99
C MET A 1 5.19 -58.25 30.03
N ASN A 2 5.14 -57.34 29.04
CA ASN A 2 4.00 -56.60 28.52
C ASN A 2 2.98 -56.25 29.60
N ASP A 3 3.09 -55.03 30.12
CA ASP A 3 2.02 -54.04 30.35
C ASP A 3 2.74 -52.80 30.92
N ALA A 4 2.88 -51.70 30.18
CA ALA A 4 1.87 -50.71 29.81
C ALA A 4 1.84 -49.54 30.80
N GLY A 5 2.00 -48.33 30.25
CA GLY A 5 1.46 -47.09 30.78
C GLY A 5 2.13 -46.55 32.05
N GLY A 6 2.56 -45.31 32.13
CA GLY A 6 2.33 -44.18 31.27
C GLY A 6 2.97 -43.01 32.01
N ARG A 7 3.84 -42.29 31.32
CA ARG A 7 4.39 -41.04 31.82
C ARG A 7 3.28 -39.99 31.72
N PRO A 8 2.76 -39.38 32.80
CA PRO A 8 1.98 -38.16 32.61
C PRO A 8 2.96 -37.06 32.25
N ALA A 9 2.90 -36.64 30.98
CA ALA A 9 3.39 -35.36 30.54
C ALA A 9 2.58 -34.28 31.29
N ALA A 10 3.19 -33.64 32.28
CA ALA A 10 2.69 -32.35 32.73
C ALA A 10 3.01 -31.36 31.60
N GLY A 11 1.96 -31.00 30.86
CA GLY A 11 2.04 -30.13 29.70
C GLY A 11 2.57 -28.76 30.09
N ASP A 12 3.70 -28.40 29.49
CA ASP A 12 4.02 -27.02 29.16
C ASP A 12 3.00 -26.51 28.13
N GLY A 13 2.44 -25.32 28.35
CA GLY A 13 1.49 -24.64 27.44
C GLY A 13 0.11 -24.52 28.08
N ASP A 14 -0.44 -23.33 28.28
CA ASP A 14 -0.75 -22.39 27.21
C ASP A 14 -0.60 -20.92 27.68
N ALA A 15 0.54 -20.30 27.37
CA ALA A 15 0.55 -18.86 27.14
C ALA A 15 0.06 -18.64 25.70
N ARG A 16 -1.24 -18.48 25.49
CA ARG A 16 -1.77 -18.02 24.20
C ARG A 16 -1.20 -16.63 23.93
N PRO A 17 -0.36 -16.40 22.90
CA PRO A 17 -0.04 -15.02 22.52
C PRO A 17 -1.35 -14.39 22.05
N ALA A 18 -1.68 -13.22 22.59
CA ALA A 18 -2.81 -12.43 22.12
C ALA A 18 -2.63 -12.21 20.62
N SER A 19 -3.43 -12.91 19.80
CA SER A 19 -3.43 -12.81 18.35
C SER A 19 -4.08 -11.50 17.94
N GLY A 20 -3.43 -10.39 18.25
CA GLY A 20 -3.62 -9.15 17.52
C GLY A 20 -2.73 -9.23 16.30
N VAL A 21 -3.29 -9.06 15.10
CA VAL A 21 -2.45 -8.78 13.93
C VAL A 21 -1.61 -7.55 14.32
N PRO A 22 -0.27 -7.61 14.28
CA PRO A 22 0.55 -6.49 14.69
C PRO A 22 0.11 -5.31 13.82
N TRP A 23 -0.50 -4.31 14.44
CA TRP A 23 -1.13 -3.18 13.78
C TRP A 23 -0.24 -2.59 12.68
N ARG A 24 1.09 -2.61 12.90
CA ARG A 24 2.15 -2.31 11.92
C ARG A 24 1.95 -2.99 10.56
N ARG A 25 1.72 -4.31 10.52
CA ARG A 25 1.49 -5.04 9.27
C ARG A 25 0.17 -4.69 8.60
N TRP A 26 -0.82 -4.30 9.40
CA TRP A 26 -2.08 -3.74 8.89
C TRP A 26 -1.84 -2.37 8.23
N TRP A 27 -1.05 -1.50 8.85
CA TRP A 27 -0.64 -0.21 8.27
C TRP A 27 0.26 -0.35 7.05
N ASP A 28 1.14 -1.34 7.01
CA ASP A 28 1.99 -1.64 5.85
C ASP A 28 1.12 -2.10 4.66
N GLY A 29 0.13 -2.96 4.93
CA GLY A 29 -0.86 -3.37 3.94
C GLY A 29 -1.73 -2.21 3.44
N LEU A 30 -2.15 -1.33 4.35
CA LEU A 30 -2.90 -0.12 4.01
C LEU A 30 -2.06 0.83 3.15
N ARG A 31 -0.78 1.03 3.47
CA ARG A 31 0.17 1.83 2.66
C ARG A 31 0.40 1.22 1.28
N TRP A 32 0.61 -0.09 1.20
CA TRP A 32 0.77 -0.77 -0.07
C TRP A 32 -0.50 -0.63 -0.92
N TRP A 33 -1.67 -0.82 -0.30
CA TRP A 33 -2.97 -0.67 -0.95
C TRP A 33 -3.24 0.77 -1.39
N THR A 34 -2.94 1.79 -0.58
CA THR A 34 -3.10 3.19 -1.00
C THR A 34 -2.12 3.60 -2.10
N ASN A 35 -0.89 3.07 -2.08
CA ASN A 35 0.09 3.28 -3.14
C ASN A 35 -0.32 2.59 -4.47
N GLY A 36 -0.94 1.43 -4.41
CA GLY A 36 -1.36 0.65 -5.58
C GLY A 36 -2.75 1.00 -6.13
N VAL A 37 -3.73 1.25 -5.25
CA VAL A 37 -5.16 1.38 -5.60
C VAL A 37 -5.64 2.83 -5.60
N VAL A 38 -5.14 3.67 -4.68
CA VAL A 38 -5.65 5.04 -4.49
C VAL A 38 -4.87 6.08 -5.33
N GLY A 39 -3.80 5.67 -6.00
CA GLY A 39 -3.04 6.59 -6.88
C GLY A 39 -2.31 7.69 -6.12
N GLN A 40 -1.98 7.48 -4.84
CA GLN A 40 -1.08 8.35 -4.08
C GLN A 40 0.34 8.40 -4.68
N SER A 41 0.66 7.47 -5.58
CA SER A 41 1.90 7.45 -6.39
C SER A 41 1.80 8.23 -7.71
N ALA A 42 0.69 8.94 -7.99
CA ALA A 42 0.50 9.64 -9.26
C ALA A 42 1.59 10.68 -9.54
N TYR A 43 1.98 11.46 -8.52
CA TYR A 43 3.06 12.43 -8.65
C TYR A 43 4.41 11.75 -8.90
N THR A 44 4.79 10.75 -8.11
CA THR A 44 6.04 10.00 -8.29
C THR A 44 6.11 9.34 -9.67
N THR A 45 5.01 8.75 -10.14
CA THR A 45 4.91 8.14 -11.46
C THR A 45 5.03 9.19 -12.57
N TYR A 46 4.42 10.37 -12.39
CA TYR A 46 4.53 11.50 -13.30
C TYR A 46 5.97 12.02 -13.38
N VAL A 47 6.65 12.20 -12.24
CA VAL A 47 8.05 12.62 -12.15
C VAL A 47 8.96 11.60 -12.83
N GLU A 48 8.77 10.30 -12.57
CA GLU A 48 9.54 9.25 -13.22
C GLU A 48 9.30 9.23 -14.74
N HIS A 49 8.05 9.36 -15.17
CA HIS A 49 7.69 9.48 -16.57
C HIS A 49 8.34 10.69 -17.24
N LEU A 50 8.30 11.84 -16.57
CA LEU A 50 8.87 13.09 -17.04
C LEU A 50 10.39 12.96 -17.17
N ARG A 51 11.07 12.39 -16.16
CA ARG A 51 12.51 12.11 -16.22
C ARG A 51 12.89 11.17 -17.37
N ARG A 52 12.03 10.20 -17.69
CA ARG A 52 12.27 9.22 -18.77
C ARG A 52 12.02 9.80 -20.16
N ARG A 53 11.00 10.65 -20.35
CA ARG A 53 10.61 11.20 -21.66
C ARG A 53 11.13 12.59 -21.97
N HIS A 54 11.31 13.41 -20.94
CA HIS A 54 11.68 14.82 -21.02
C HIS A 54 12.65 15.17 -19.89
N PRO A 55 13.90 14.65 -19.93
CA PRO A 55 14.90 14.90 -18.88
C PRO A 55 15.26 16.39 -18.73
N GLU A 56 15.04 17.20 -19.76
CA GLU A 56 15.26 18.65 -19.77
C GLU A 56 14.10 19.48 -19.21
N ALA A 57 12.92 18.86 -19.00
CA ALA A 57 11.76 19.57 -18.49
C ALA A 57 11.86 19.79 -16.96
N PRO A 58 11.53 20.99 -16.46
CA PRO A 58 11.49 21.24 -15.03
C PRO A 58 10.38 20.41 -14.37
N ILE A 59 10.71 19.77 -13.25
CA ILE A 59 9.74 18.99 -12.49
C ILE A 59 8.82 19.95 -11.72
N PRO A 60 7.50 19.93 -11.98
CA PRO A 60 6.56 20.78 -11.27
C PRO A 60 6.45 20.36 -9.80
N ASP A 61 6.18 21.32 -8.91
CA ASP A 61 5.88 21.04 -7.51
C ASP A 61 4.61 20.17 -7.39
N GLU A 62 4.54 19.34 -6.34
CA GLU A 62 3.42 18.41 -6.13
C GLU A 62 2.07 19.13 -6.08
N ARG A 63 2.00 20.29 -5.43
CA ARG A 63 0.76 21.08 -5.35
C ARG A 63 0.35 21.60 -6.73
N GLN A 64 1.31 22.00 -7.55
CA GLN A 64 1.04 22.50 -8.89
C GLN A 64 0.54 21.36 -9.80
N PHE A 65 1.15 20.18 -9.70
CA PHE A 65 0.68 18.98 -10.39
C PHE A 65 -0.80 18.67 -10.07
N TRP A 66 -1.18 18.65 -8.80
CA TRP A 66 -2.56 18.37 -8.41
C TRP A 66 -3.53 19.44 -8.90
N ARG A 67 -3.16 20.73 -8.83
CA ARG A 67 -3.96 21.82 -9.41
C ARG A 67 -4.19 21.62 -10.90
N ASP A 68 -3.13 21.44 -11.67
CA ASP A 68 -3.21 21.29 -13.13
C ASP A 68 -3.98 20.03 -13.53
N LYS A 69 -3.86 18.96 -12.74
CA LYS A 69 -4.58 17.70 -12.95
C LYS A 69 -6.07 17.88 -12.71
N TYR A 70 -6.47 18.52 -11.62
CA TYR A 70 -7.89 18.81 -11.37
C TYR A 70 -8.44 19.82 -12.38
N GLU A 71 -7.65 20.81 -12.78
CA GLU A 71 -8.05 21.76 -13.81
C GLU A 71 -8.24 21.08 -15.18
N GLN A 72 -7.39 20.12 -15.54
CA GLN A 72 -7.60 19.30 -16.75
C GLN A 72 -8.87 18.44 -16.65
N MET A 73 -9.18 17.91 -15.48
CA MET A 73 -10.42 17.15 -15.25
C MET A 73 -11.67 18.05 -15.31
N ASP A 74 -11.56 19.28 -14.80
CA ASP A 74 -12.62 20.29 -14.80
C ASP A 74 -12.85 20.88 -16.21
N ARG A 75 -11.76 21.17 -16.94
CA ARG A 75 -11.81 21.64 -18.33
C ARG A 75 -12.25 20.56 -19.31
N ASN A 76 -12.04 19.28 -19.00
CA ASN A 76 -12.47 18.17 -19.84
C ASN A 76 -13.29 17.14 -19.05
N PRO A 77 -14.50 17.50 -18.59
CA PRO A 77 -15.37 16.60 -17.83
C PRO A 77 -15.93 15.47 -18.73
N GLY A 78 -15.74 15.60 -20.05
CA GLY A 78 -16.43 14.86 -21.11
C GLY A 78 -15.57 13.89 -21.92
N ALA A 79 -14.43 13.38 -21.42
CA ALA A 79 -13.77 12.21 -22.06
C ALA A 79 -14.60 10.90 -21.92
N ARG A 80 -15.92 11.03 -21.89
CA ARG A 80 -16.96 9.99 -21.91
C ARG A 80 -17.96 10.29 -23.03
N CYS A 81 -17.50 10.42 -24.27
CA CYS A 81 -18.21 9.91 -25.44
C CYS A 81 -17.37 10.14 -26.70
N CYS A 82 -16.70 9.08 -27.16
CA CYS A 82 -16.74 8.60 -28.54
C CYS A 82 -16.19 7.17 -28.56
#